data_AF-M5FCT0-F1
#
_entry.id   AF-M5FCT0-F1
#
_cell.length_a   1.000
_cell.length_b   1.000
_cell.length_c   1.000
_cell.angle_alpha   90.00
_cell.angle_beta   90.00
_cell.angle_gamma   90.00
#
_symmetry.space_group_name_H-M   'P 1'
#
loop_
_entity.id
_entity.type
_entity.pdbx_description
1 polymer ?
#
loop_
_entity_poly.entity_id
_entity_poly.type
_entity_poly.pdbx_seq_one_letter_code
_entity_poly.pdbx_strand_id
1 'polypeptide(L)' 'MSEHVLRFECIMEPNGRWMVWDKKLDLPAQFSALALIGLCHHEAISLCDLLNETDTVDVRQNRAS' A
#
# COMPACT_ATOMS: atom_id res chain seq x y z
N MET A 1 5.30 -1.63 22.58
CA MET A 1 5.84 -1.54 21.22
C MET A 1 4.64 -1.28 20.33
N SER A 2 4.53 -0.09 19.75
CA SER A 2 3.41 0.18 18.84
C SER A 2 3.69 -0.62 17.57
N GLU A 3 2.99 -1.74 17.38
CA GLU A 3 2.90 -2.37 16.07
C GLU A 3 2.38 -1.31 15.11
N HIS A 4 3.28 -0.74 14.31
CA HIS A 4 2.90 0.11 13.20
C HIS A 4 2.20 -0.81 12.21
N VAL A 5 0.87 -0.91 12.32
CA VAL A 5 0.05 -1.63 11.36
C VAL A 5 0.21 -0.90 10.03
N LEU A 6 0.98 -1.50 9.12
CA LEU A 6 1.16 -1.01 7.76
C LEU A 6 -0.21 -0.83 7.12
N ARG A 7 -0.46 0.29 6.45
CA ARG A 7 -1.75 0.57 5.81
C ARG A 7 -1.96 -0.32 4.59
N PHE A 8 -0.91 -0.48 3.80
CA PHE A 8 -0.96 -1.21 2.55
C PHE A 8 -0.45 -2.64 2.73
N GLU A 9 -1.05 -3.59 2.03
CA GLU A 9 -0.61 -4.98 2.01
C GLU A 9 -0.70 -5.59 0.61
N CYS A 10 0.17 -6.57 0.33
CA CYS A 10 0.10 -7.34 -0.92
C CYS A 10 -0.87 -8.51 -0.76
N ILE A 11 -1.82 -8.63 -1.67
CA ILE A 11 -2.78 -9.75 -1.71
C ILE A 11 -2.70 -10.42 -3.08
N MET A 12 -2.73 -11.75 -3.10
CA MET A 12 -2.82 -12.52 -4.34
C MET A 12 -4.26 -12.55 -4.84
N GLU A 13 -4.46 -12.20 -6.10
CA GLU A 13 -5.74 -12.30 -6.79
C GLU A 13 -6.02 -13.76 -7.21
N PRO A 14 -7.30 -14.15 -7.40
CA PRO A 14 -7.66 -15.50 -7.84
C PRO A 14 -7.06 -15.93 -9.18
N ASN A 15 -6.67 -14.97 -10.02
CA ASN A 15 -6.02 -15.19 -11.31
C ASN A 15 -4.50 -15.47 -11.20
N GLY A 16 -3.95 -15.52 -9.97
CA GLY A 16 -2.53 -15.73 -9.71
C GLY A 16 -1.66 -14.48 -9.86
N ARG A 17 -2.26 -13.32 -10.14
CA ARG A 17 -1.58 -12.02 -10.07
C ARG A 17 -1.68 -11.43 -8.67
N TRP A 18 -1.09 -10.26 -8.49
CA TRP A 18 -1.01 -9.60 -7.20
C TRP A 18 -1.62 -8.20 -7.29
N MET A 19 -2.18 -7.76 -6.16
CA MET A 19 -2.64 -6.39 -5.97
C MET A 19 -2.09 -5.81 -4.68
N VAL A 20 -2.05 -4.49 -4.61
CA VAL A 20 -1.83 -3.77 -3.35
C VAL A 20 -3.19 -3.35 -2.80
N TRP A 21 -3.48 -3.75 -1.57
CA TRP A 21 -4.72 -3.45 -0.87
C TRP A 21 -4.52 -2.32 0.12
N ASP A 22 -5.42 -1.34 0.14
CA ASP A 22 -5.45 -0.28 1.13
C ASP A 22 -6.44 -0.67 2.25
N LYS A 23 -5.91 -1.15 3.38
CA LYS A 23 -6.74 -1.60 4.51
C LYS A 23 -7.55 -0.47 5.16
N LYS A 24 -7.15 0.79 4.97
CA LYS A 24 -7.86 1.93 5.54
C LYS A 24 -9.10 2.26 4.73
N LEU A 25 -9.03 2.14 3.41
CA LEU A 25 -10.14 2.42 2.49
C LEU A 25 -10.94 1.17 2.12
N ASP A 26 -10.42 -0.01 2.45
CA ASP A 26 -10.99 -1.32 2.09
C ASP A 26 -11.21 -1.47 0.59
N LEU A 27 -10.22 -1.02 -0.19
CA LEU A 27 -10.23 -0.98 -1.65
C LEU A 27 -8.82 -1.25 -2.20
N PRO A 28 -8.68 -1.62 -3.49
CA PRO A 28 -7.38 -1.66 -4.14
C PRO A 28 -6.70 -0.29 -4.04
N ALA A 29 -5.43 -0.30 -3.64
CA ALA A 29 -4.64 0.91 -3.56
C ALA A 29 -4.52 1.54 -4.95
N GLN A 30 -4.56 2.87 -4.98
CA GLN A 30 -4.45 3.64 -6.21
C GLN A 30 -3.14 4.39 -6.22
N PHE A 31 -2.48 4.38 -7.38
CA PHE A 31 -1.36 5.25 -7.67
C PHE A 31 -1.74 6.18 -8.81
N SER A 32 -1.79 7.48 -8.52
CA SER A 32 -2.41 8.46 -9.43
C SER A 32 -3.86 8.05 -9.74
N ALA A 33 -4.20 7.78 -11.00
CA ALA A 33 -5.53 7.34 -11.43
C ALA A 33 -5.63 5.82 -11.67
N LEU A 34 -4.59 5.05 -11.38
CA LEU A 34 -4.54 3.61 -11.68
C LEU A 34 -4.65 2.77 -10.41
N ALA A 35 -5.55 1.80 -10.42
CA ALA A 35 -5.61 0.77 -9.40
C ALA A 35 -4.41 -0.18 -9.53
N LEU A 36 -3.75 -0.47 -8.41
CA LEU A 36 -2.59 -1.35 -8.34
C LEU A 36 -3.03 -2.82 -8.26
N ILE A 37 -3.59 -3.31 -9.36
CA ILE A 37 -4.11 -4.67 -9.54
C ILE A 37 -3.41 -5.36 -10.72
N GLY A 38 -3.51 -6.67 -10.79
CA GLY A 38 -2.99 -7.46 -11.91
C GLY A 38 -1.47 -7.42 -12.04
N LEU A 39 -0.76 -7.14 -10.95
CA LEU A 39 0.69 -6.97 -10.90
C LEU A 39 1.39 -8.32 -10.81
N CYS A 40 2.66 -8.36 -11.22
CA CYS A 40 3.56 -9.43 -10.84
C CYS A 40 3.92 -9.30 -9.34
N HIS A 41 4.34 -10.41 -8.73
CA HIS A 41 4.66 -10.44 -7.30
C HIS A 41 5.68 -9.37 -6.87
N HIS A 42 6.76 -9.22 -7.65
CA HIS A 42 7.81 -8.24 -7.35
C HIS A 42 7.32 -6.79 -7.47
N GLU A 43 6.48 -6.49 -8.46
CA GLU A 43 5.88 -5.16 -8.65
C GLU A 43 4.98 -4.80 -7.46
N ALA A 44 4.12 -5.75 -7.04
CA ALA A 44 3.24 -5.56 -5.89
C ALA A 44 4.04 -5.28 -4.61
N ILE A 45 5.10 -6.05 -4.35
CA ILE A 45 5.98 -5.81 -3.17
C ILE A 45 6.59 -4.41 -3.24
N SER A 46 7.25 -4.06 -4.35
CA SER A 46 7.92 -2.75 -4.46
C SER A 46 6.96 -1.58 -4.30
N LEU A 47 5.75 -1.67 -4.86
CA LEU A 47 4.74 -0.62 -4.73
C LEU A 47 4.13 -0.58 -3.31
N CYS A 48 3.90 -1.73 -2.70
CA CYS A 48 3.41 -1.83 -1.33
C CYS A 48 4.39 -1.22 -0.33
N ASP A 49 5.68 -1.53 -0.46
CA ASP A 49 6.74 -0.96 0.38
C ASP A 49 6.82 0.56 0.19
N LEU A 50 6.83 1.03 -1.06
CA LEU A 50 6.84 2.46 -1.37
C LEU A 50 5.66 3.21 -0.72
N LEU A 51 4.44 2.68 -0.87
CA LEU A 51 3.25 3.30 -0.32
C LEU A 51 3.27 3.34 1.21
N ASN A 52 3.70 2.24 1.83
CA ASN A 52 3.87 2.19 3.29
C ASN A 52 4.95 3.15 3.79
N GLU A 53 6.06 3.31 3.06
CA GLU A 53 7.08 4.30 3.41
C GLU A 53 6.52 5.72 3.33
N THR A 54 5.82 6.08 2.24
CA THR A 54 5.23 7.42 2.08
C THR A 54 4.16 7.74 3.12
N ASP A 55 3.31 6.78 3.50
CA ASP A 55 2.28 6.97 4.55
C ASP A 55 2.93 7.32 5.91
N THR A 56 4.13 6.79 6.21
CA THR A 56 4.85 7.16 7.44
C THR A 56 5.47 8.56 7.42
N VAL A 57 5.72 9.13 6.24
CA VAL A 57 6.30 10.48 6.10
C VAL A 57 5.26 11.57 6.35
N ASP A 58 4.02 11.37 5.87
CA ASP A 58 2.90 12.29 6.12
C ASP A 58 2.55 12.42 7.62
N VAL A 59 2.73 11.35 8.40
CA VAL A 59 2.48 11.39 9.86
C VAL A 59 3.52 12.24 10.61
N ARG A 60 4.74 12.40 10.08
CA ARG A 60 5.82 13.12 10.76
C ARG A 60 5.80 14.63 10.52
N GLN A 61 5.23 15.10 9.42
CA GLN A 61 5.21 16.53 9.09
C GLN A 61 4.06 17.31 9.74
N ASN A 62 3.06 16.65 10.34
CA ASN A 62 1.89 17.32 10.93
C ASN A 62 1.97 17.56 12.45
N ARG A 63 3.18 17.55 13.05
CA ARG A 63 3.41 17.82 14.49
C ARG A 63 4.25 19.07 14.77
N ALA A 64 4.30 20.01 13.83
CA ALA A 64 4.91 21.32 14.04
C ALA A 64 3.97 22.42 13.50
N SER A 65 3.03 22.85 14.33
CA SER A 65 2.35 24.15 14.26
C SER A 65 1.93 24.55 15.66
#